data_AF-A0A438J049-F1
#
_entry.id   AF-A0A438J049-F1
#
_cell.length_a   1.000
_cell.length_b   1.000
_cell.length_c   1.000
_cell.angle_alpha   90.00
_cell.angle_beta   90.00
_cell.angle_gamma   90.00
#
_symmetry.space_group_name_H-M   'P 1'
#
loop_
_entity.id
_entity.type
_entity.pdbx_description
1 polymer ?
#
loop_
_entity_poly.entity_id
_entity_poly.type
_entity_poly.pdbx_seq_one_letter_code
_entity_poly.pdbx_strand_id
1 'polypeptide(L)'
;MNSTSFIFANVNNIPVLNDTNFKKWKEHVTIVLGCMNLDYALREDRPSDLTSASTAKQRSSMEKWERSNRMSLMIMKHSIPEAIRGAILEET
;
A
#
# COMPACT_ATOMS: atom_id res chain seq x y z
N MET A 1 -3.23 -0.13 -23.42
CA MET A 1 -3.84 0.33 -22.14
C MET A 1 -2.80 1.18 -21.43
N ASN A 2 -3.16 2.40 -21.00
CA ASN A 2 -2.23 3.21 -20.20
C ASN A 2 -2.16 2.66 -18.76
N SER A 3 -1.03 2.87 -18.08
CA SER A 3 -0.80 2.30 -16.74
C SER A 3 -1.83 2.76 -15.71
N THR A 4 -2.42 3.95 -15.90
CA THR A 4 -3.47 4.51 -15.03
C THR A 4 -4.79 3.77 -15.13
N SER A 5 -5.25 3.36 -16.32
CA SER A 5 -6.46 2.54 -16.48
C SER A 5 -6.31 1.16 -15.85
N PHE A 6 -5.11 0.57 -15.88
CA PHE A 6 -4.82 -0.72 -15.24
C PHE A 6 -4.86 -0.60 -13.71
N ILE A 7 -4.28 0.46 -13.16
CA ILE A 7 -4.31 0.75 -11.71
C ILE A 7 -5.76 0.90 -11.22
N PHE A 8 -6.58 1.68 -11.93
CA PHE A 8 -7.98 1.92 -11.54
C PHE A 8 -8.84 0.64 -11.58
N ALA A 9 -8.69 -0.17 -12.64
CA ALA A 9 -9.41 -1.44 -12.76
C ALA A 9 -9.06 -2.41 -11.62
N ASN A 10 -7.78 -2.53 -11.26
CA ASN A 10 -7.35 -3.44 -10.20
C ASN A 10 -7.81 -3.00 -8.80
N VAL A 11 -7.77 -1.69 -8.51
CA VAL A 11 -8.21 -1.18 -7.21
C VAL A 11 -9.72 -1.36 -7.01
N ASN A 12 -10.53 -1.17 -8.05
CA ASN A 12 -11.98 -1.37 -7.96
C ASN A 12 -12.41 -2.84 -7.84
N ASN A 13 -11.51 -3.80 -8.12
CA ASN A 13 -11.76 -5.23 -7.94
C ASN A 13 -11.51 -5.72 -6.50
N ILE A 14 -11.01 -4.85 -5.62
CA ILE A 14 -10.88 -5.16 -4.19
C ILE A 14 -12.27 -5.03 -3.55
N PRO A 15 -12.82 -6.09 -2.93
CA PRO A 15 -14.11 -5.99 -2.27
C PRO A 15 -14.03 -4.96 -1.14
N VAL A 16 -15.11 -4.23 -0.86
CA VAL A 16 -15.15 -3.35 0.33
C VAL A 16 -15.08 -4.21 1.59
N LEU A 17 -14.22 -3.86 2.55
CA LEU A 17 -14.09 -4.58 3.82
C LEU A 17 -15.40 -4.53 4.62
N ASN A 18 -15.80 -5.66 5.18
CA ASN A 18 -16.93 -5.78 6.11
C ASN A 18 -16.61 -6.82 7.20
N ASP A 19 -17.56 -7.01 8.11
CA ASP A 19 -17.37 -7.83 9.31
C ASP A 19 -17.12 -9.33 9.03
N THR A 20 -17.39 -9.81 7.82
CA THR A 20 -17.33 -11.24 7.47
C THR A 20 -16.28 -11.58 6.42
N ASN A 21 -15.74 -10.60 5.70
CA ASN A 21 -14.95 -10.85 4.49
C ASN A 21 -13.45 -10.60 4.63
N PHE A 22 -12.94 -10.34 5.84
CA PHE A 22 -11.54 -9.96 6.09
C PHE A 22 -10.51 -10.83 5.36
N LYS A 23 -10.67 -12.17 5.41
CA LYS A 23 -9.73 -13.10 4.74
C LYS A 23 -9.69 -12.86 3.23
N LYS A 24 -10.86 -12.74 2.59
CA LYS A 24 -10.98 -12.51 1.15
C LYS A 24 -10.49 -11.11 0.76
N TRP A 25 -10.83 -10.11 1.57
CA TRP A 25 -10.35 -8.74 1.39
C TRP A 25 -8.83 -8.67 1.43
N LYS A 26 -8.21 -9.24 2.47
CA LYS A 26 -6.74 -9.27 2.63
C LYS A 26 -6.06 -9.97 1.47
N GLU A 27 -6.61 -11.08 0.99
CA GLU A 27 -6.08 -11.82 -0.17
C GLU A 27 -6.11 -10.96 -1.44
N HIS A 28 -7.25 -10.33 -1.76
CA HIS A 28 -7.37 -9.46 -2.93
C HIS A 28 -6.43 -8.25 -2.85
N VAL A 29 -6.34 -7.58 -1.69
CA VAL A 29 -5.40 -6.48 -1.47
C VAL A 29 -3.97 -6.94 -1.75
N THR A 30 -3.57 -8.09 -1.20
CA THR A 30 -2.20 -8.63 -1.38
C THR A 30 -1.89 -8.91 -2.85
N ILE A 31 -2.82 -9.53 -3.58
CA ILE A 31 -2.67 -9.82 -5.02
C ILE A 31 -2.51 -8.52 -5.82
N VAL A 32 -3.39 -7.54 -5.61
CA VAL A 32 -3.35 -6.26 -6.34
C VAL A 32 -2.04 -5.52 -6.08
N LEU A 33 -1.61 -5.42 -4.81
CA LEU A 33 -0.34 -4.76 -4.47
C LEU A 33 0.86 -5.49 -5.09
N GLY A 34 0.85 -6.81 -5.12
CA GLY A 34 1.89 -7.61 -5.78
C GLY A 34 1.94 -7.38 -7.29
N CYS A 35 0.79 -7.43 -7.98
CA CYS A 35 0.72 -7.15 -9.42
C CYS A 35 1.21 -5.74 -9.80
N MET A 36 1.17 -4.79 -8.86
CA MET A 36 1.59 -3.42 -9.06
C MET A 36 3.02 -3.13 -8.57
N ASN A 37 3.74 -4.13 -8.01
CA ASN A 37 5.02 -3.96 -7.33
C ASN A 37 4.97 -2.93 -6.18
N LEU A 38 3.83 -2.88 -5.48
CA LEU A 38 3.60 -1.99 -4.34
C LEU A 38 3.64 -2.71 -3.00
N ASP A 39 3.99 -4.00 -2.98
CA ASP A 39 4.04 -4.84 -1.79
C ASP A 39 5.40 -4.82 -1.06
N TYR A 40 6.36 -4.02 -1.53
CA TYR A 40 7.71 -3.95 -0.95
C TYR A 40 7.70 -3.59 0.54
N ALA A 41 6.96 -2.55 0.94
CA ALA A 41 6.82 -2.12 2.33
C ALA A 41 6.01 -3.09 3.21
N LEU A 42 5.33 -4.08 2.60
CA LEU A 42 4.64 -5.14 3.33
C LEU A 42 5.56 -6.35 3.61
N ARG A 43 6.67 -6.46 2.87
CA ARG A 43 7.64 -7.56 2.99
C ARG A 43 8.91 -7.18 3.73
N GLU A 44 9.28 -5.91 3.65
CA GLU A 44 10.52 -5.37 4.19
C GLU A 44 10.22 -4.34 5.28
N ASP A 45 10.99 -4.40 6.35
CA ASP A 45 10.96 -3.37 7.39
C ASP A 45 11.34 -2.00 6.84
N ARG A 46 10.83 -0.94 7.48
CA ARG A 46 11.18 0.44 7.11
C ARG A 46 12.70 0.62 7.19
N PRO A 47 13.36 1.08 6.11
CA PRO A 47 14.77 1.43 6.16
C PRO A 47 15.05 2.50 7.22
N SER A 48 16.25 2.48 7.80
CA SER A 48 16.69 3.55 8.69
C SER A 48 16.65 4.90 7.98
N ASP A 49 16.42 5.96 8.76
CA ASP A 49 16.35 7.30 8.21
C ASP A 49 17.66 7.68 7.50
N LEU A 50 17.49 8.39 6.39
CA LEU A 50 18.61 8.80 5.55
C LEU A 50 19.40 9.91 6.24
N THR A 51 20.72 9.87 6.07
CA THR A 51 21.64 10.93 6.49
C THR A 51 22.37 11.52 5.28
N SER A 52 23.12 12.60 5.48
CA SER A 52 23.97 13.17 4.42
C SER A 52 24.99 12.15 3.87
N ALA A 53 25.42 11.19 4.71
CA ALA A 53 26.36 10.13 4.35
C ALA A 53 25.71 8.90 3.68
N SER A 54 24.38 8.86 3.54
CA SER A 54 23.70 7.70 2.95
C SER A 54 24.16 7.42 1.52
N THR A 55 24.33 6.13 1.22
CA THR A 55 24.69 5.65 -0.12
C THR A 55 23.51 5.79 -1.09
N ALA A 56 23.80 5.80 -2.40
CA ALA A 56 22.76 5.80 -3.43
C ALA A 56 21.80 4.59 -3.29
N LYS A 57 22.33 3.43 -2.89
CA LYS A 57 21.52 2.23 -2.63
C LYS A 57 20.54 2.43 -1.48
N GLN A 58 20.99 2.99 -0.35
CA GLN A 58 20.11 3.28 0.79
C GLN A 58 19.01 4.28 0.42
N ARG A 59 19.36 5.34 -0.32
CA ARG A 59 18.36 6.32 -0.80
C ARG A 59 17.33 5.67 -1.72
N SER A 60 17.76 4.83 -2.65
CA SER A 60 16.85 4.09 -3.55
C SER A 60 15.96 3.10 -2.81
N SER A 61 16.48 2.39 -1.80
CA SER A 61 15.68 1.51 -0.95
C SER A 61 14.61 2.28 -0.17
N MET A 62 14.96 3.45 0.40
CA MET A 62 14.01 4.32 1.09
C MET A 62 12.91 4.81 0.15
N GLU A 63 13.25 5.35 -1.01
CA GLU A 63 12.29 5.84 -2.00
C GLU A 63 11.33 4.72 -2.45
N LYS A 64 11.87 3.52 -2.71
CA LYS A 64 11.07 2.36 -3.07
C LYS A 64 10.10 1.96 -1.95
N TRP A 65 10.57 1.97 -0.69
CA TRP A 65 9.75 1.68 0.48
C TRP A 65 8.65 2.71 0.68
N GLU A 66 8.97 4.00 0.67
CA GLU A 66 8.01 5.09 0.85
C GLU A 66 6.93 5.08 -0.24
N ARG A 67 7.32 4.89 -1.50
CA ARG A 67 6.36 4.77 -2.62
C ARG A 67 5.41 3.60 -2.41
N SER A 68 5.95 2.43 -2.04
CA SER A 68 5.17 1.22 -1.78
C SER A 68 4.23 1.41 -0.59
N ASN A 69 4.71 1.96 0.51
CA ASN A 69 3.94 2.24 1.72
C ASN A 69 2.77 3.21 1.44
N ARG A 70 3.07 4.36 0.83
CA ARG A 70 2.07 5.39 0.51
C ARG A 70 0.96 4.84 -0.38
N MET A 71 1.31 4.16 -1.47
CA MET A 71 0.33 3.67 -2.42
C MET A 71 -0.49 2.51 -1.84
N SER A 72 0.15 1.60 -1.09
CA SER A 72 -0.54 0.51 -0.41
C SER A 72 -1.57 1.03 0.59
N LEU A 73 -1.19 2.05 1.37
CA LEU A 73 -2.09 2.69 2.33
C LEU A 73 -3.30 3.32 1.63
N MET A 74 -3.09 4.04 0.53
CA MET A 74 -4.20 4.63 -0.25
C MET A 74 -5.17 3.57 -0.76
N ILE A 75 -4.68 2.43 -1.26
CA ILE A 75 -5.50 1.33 -1.78
C ILE A 75 -6.27 0.62 -0.65
N MET A 76 -5.59 0.33 0.46
CA MET A 76 -6.24 -0.26 1.64
C MET A 76 -7.33 0.67 2.18
N LYS A 77 -7.00 1.95 2.40
CA LYS A 77 -7.99 2.95 2.85
C LYS A 77 -9.17 3.01 1.90
N HIS A 78 -8.95 3.07 0.58
CA HIS A 78 -10.03 3.14 -0.41
C HIS A 78 -11.05 2.00 -0.28
N SER A 79 -10.58 0.78 0.03
CA SER A 79 -11.45 -0.40 0.19
C SER A 79 -11.99 -0.60 1.61
N ILE A 80 -11.63 0.25 2.57
CA ILE A 80 -12.18 0.25 3.93
C ILE A 80 -13.34 1.27 4.01
N PRO A 81 -14.50 0.90 4.59
CA PRO A 81 -15.61 1.83 4.82
C PRO A 81 -15.19 3.07 5.63
N GLU A 82 -15.72 4.23 5.28
CA GLU A 82 -15.38 5.51 5.92
C GLU A 82 -15.66 5.53 7.43
N ALA A 83 -16.74 4.85 7.86
CA ALA A 83 -17.07 4.66 9.27
C ALA A 83 -15.96 3.98 10.09
N ILE A 84 -15.10 3.19 9.43
CA ILE A 84 -13.96 2.50 10.05
C ILE A 84 -12.68 3.34 9.90
N ARG A 85 -12.56 4.17 8.84
CA ARG A 85 -11.36 5.00 8.58
C ARG A 85 -11.08 5.99 9.70
N GLY A 86 -12.12 6.60 10.28
CA GLY A 86 -11.99 7.60 11.35
C GLY A 86 -11.50 7.02 12.70
N ALA A 87 -11.50 5.70 12.87
CA ALA A 87 -10.92 5.04 14.04
C ALA A 87 -9.40 4.80 13.92
N ILE A 88 -8.84 4.95 12.71
CA ILE A 88 -7.40 4.85 12.46
C ILE A 88 -6.83 6.27 12.60
N LEU A 89 -6.44 6.63 13.81
CA LEU A 89 -5.72 7.87 14.07
C LEU A 89 -4.45 7.91 13.19
N GLU A 90 -4.27 8.98 12.43
CA GLU A 90 -2.97 9.28 11.84
C GLU A 90 -2.06 9.74 12.98
N GLU A 91 -1.16 8.87 13.44
CA GLU A 91 -0.05 9.30 14.29
C GLU A 91 0.77 10.33 13.50
N THR A 92 0.86 11.52 14.07
CA THR A 92 1.44 12.73 13.51
C THR A 92 2.95 12.72 13.61
#